data_AF-A0A933ZQ31-F1
#
_entry.id   AF-A0A933ZQ31-F1
#
_cell.length_a   1.000
_cell.length_b   1.000
_cell.length_c   1.000
_cell.angle_alpha   90.00
_cell.angle_beta   90.00
_cell.angle_gamma   90.00
#
_symmetry.space_group_name_H-M   'P 1'
#
loop_
_entity.id
_entity.type
_entity.pdbx_description
1 polymer ?
#
loop_
_entity_poly.entity_id
_entity_poly.type
_entity_poly.pdbx_seq_one_letter_code
_entity_poly.pdbx_strand_id
1 'polypeptide(L)'
;MIQLDESRLRFEFGESWMVVRYDKSSSFRSISVLNGELWDGDAPRNQGTKAVDFVAVREGALFLIEVKNFEGHERGTRLRLERELDLEIGLKVRDTVAGLVGGVRSGMLPEPLASAVARVADDGQKVHVVGWIERDDPPPSKRWMTIGDDPVEDRIKQRLRWLKPKVLLCSRERPGLVDVDVTRLARD
;
A
#
# COMPACT_ATOMS: atom_id res chain seq x y z
N MET A 1 -19.53 -7.15 -4.01
CA MET A 1 -18.77 -6.74 -2.80
C MET A 1 -17.60 -7.70 -2.61
N ILE A 2 -16.43 -7.19 -2.22
CA ILE A 2 -15.22 -7.99 -1.91
C ILE A 2 -14.77 -7.67 -0.48
N GLN A 3 -14.54 -8.70 0.33
CA GLN A 3 -14.06 -8.55 1.71
C GLN A 3 -12.62 -9.05 1.84
N LEU A 4 -11.75 -8.24 2.44
CA LEU A 4 -10.35 -8.59 2.71
C LEU A 4 -9.95 -8.15 4.12
N ASP A 5 -9.33 -9.07 4.85
CA ASP A 5 -8.88 -8.82 6.23
C ASP A 5 -7.36 -8.63 6.30
N GLU A 6 -6.89 -7.51 6.87
CA GLU A 6 -5.46 -7.27 7.10
C GLU A 6 -5.26 -6.53 8.43
N SER A 7 -4.26 -6.95 9.21
CA SER A 7 -3.87 -6.27 10.45
C SER A 7 -5.04 -6.01 11.43
N ARG A 8 -5.95 -6.98 11.59
CA ARG A 8 -7.19 -6.93 12.40
C ARG A 8 -8.24 -5.92 11.91
N LEU A 9 -8.15 -5.51 10.65
CA LEU A 9 -9.14 -4.68 9.99
C LEU A 9 -9.80 -5.50 8.88
N ARG A 10 -11.11 -5.35 8.74
CA ARG A 10 -11.86 -5.87 7.61
C ARG A 10 -12.18 -4.74 6.68
N PHE A 11 -11.73 -4.86 5.43
CA PHE A 11 -12.04 -3.95 4.35
C PHE A 11 -13.16 -4.54 3.51
N GLU A 12 -14.21 -3.77 3.28
CA GLU A 12 -15.35 -4.13 2.46
C GLU A 12 -15.39 -3.19 1.25
N PHE A 13 -14.94 -3.69 0.10
CA PHE A 13 -14.93 -2.96 -1.15
C PHE A 13 -16.25 -3.17 -1.89
N GLY A 14 -16.88 -2.09 -2.32
CA GLY A 14 -18.09 -2.14 -3.13
C GLY A 14 -17.85 -2.71 -4.52
N GLU A 15 -18.93 -2.89 -5.28
CA GLU A 15 -18.92 -3.60 -6.58
C GLU A 15 -18.13 -2.87 -7.68
N SER A 16 -17.89 -1.57 -7.51
CA SER A 16 -17.11 -0.76 -8.44
C SER A 16 -15.60 -1.06 -8.40
N TRP A 17 -15.16 -1.85 -7.41
CA TRP A 17 -13.77 -2.22 -7.20
C TRP A 17 -13.47 -3.61 -7.74
N MET A 18 -12.36 -3.70 -8.47
CA MET A 18 -11.60 -4.94 -8.53
C MET A 18 -10.45 -4.82 -7.54
N VAL A 19 -10.31 -5.76 -6.62
CA VAL A 19 -9.23 -5.75 -5.63
C VAL A 19 -8.70 -7.15 -5.41
N VAL A 20 -7.39 -7.27 -5.27
CA VAL A 20 -6.69 -8.51 -4.95
C VAL A 20 -5.74 -8.28 -3.78
N ARG A 21 -5.61 -9.28 -2.91
CA ARG A 21 -4.48 -9.34 -1.98
C ARG A 21 -3.22 -9.69 -2.75
N TYR A 22 -2.17 -8.89 -2.61
CA TYR A 22 -0.97 -9.00 -3.43
C TYR A 22 0.17 -9.74 -2.71
N ASP A 23 0.50 -9.34 -1.48
CA ASP A 23 1.61 -9.90 -0.69
C ASP A 23 1.46 -11.41 -0.37
N LYS A 24 0.23 -11.88 -0.12
CA LYS A 24 -0.08 -13.25 0.32
C LYS A 24 -0.76 -14.12 -0.76
N SER A 25 -0.98 -13.59 -1.96
CA SER A 25 -1.64 -14.37 -3.03
C SER A 25 -0.66 -15.33 -3.69
N SER A 26 -1.04 -16.62 -3.73
CA SER A 26 -0.27 -17.66 -4.42
C SER A 26 -0.12 -17.36 -5.91
N SER A 27 -1.13 -16.74 -6.53
CA SER A 27 -1.14 -16.38 -7.96
C SER A 27 -0.09 -15.33 -8.32
N PHE A 28 0.39 -14.55 -7.36
CA PHE A 28 1.41 -13.52 -7.58
C PHE A 28 2.77 -13.88 -6.99
N ARG A 29 2.90 -15.02 -6.29
CA ARG A 29 4.10 -15.40 -5.53
C ARG A 29 5.37 -15.50 -6.38
N SER A 30 5.26 -15.98 -7.62
CA SER A 30 6.42 -16.08 -8.55
C SER A 30 6.95 -14.72 -9.01
N ILE A 31 6.18 -13.66 -8.79
CA ILE A 31 6.43 -12.30 -9.26
C ILE A 31 6.70 -11.36 -8.07
N SER A 32 6.04 -11.60 -6.94
CA SER A 32 6.11 -10.79 -5.73
C SER A 32 7.24 -11.19 -4.78
N VAL A 33 7.95 -12.30 -5.06
CA VAL A 33 9.00 -12.85 -4.20
C VAL A 33 10.30 -13.04 -4.97
N LEU A 34 11.19 -12.05 -4.89
CA LEU A 34 12.62 -12.17 -5.16
C LEU A 34 13.33 -12.14 -3.82
N ASN A 35 13.73 -13.32 -3.35
CA ASN A 35 14.53 -13.48 -2.13
C ASN A 35 15.96 -13.85 -2.49
N GLY A 36 16.92 -13.27 -1.78
CA GLY A 36 18.32 -13.59 -1.92
C GLY A 36 19.15 -12.91 -0.85
N GLU A 37 20.47 -13.07 -0.93
CA GLU A 37 21.41 -12.39 -0.05
C GLU A 37 22.26 -11.46 -0.90
N LEU A 38 22.32 -10.18 -0.51
CA LEU A 38 23.34 -9.27 -1.01
C LEU A 38 24.41 -9.11 0.06
N TRP A 39 25.67 -9.12 -0.36
CA TRP A 39 26.79 -8.86 0.53
C TRP A 39 26.93 -7.35 0.74
N ASP A 40 26.93 -6.92 2.00
CA ASP A 40 27.13 -5.53 2.41
C ASP A 40 28.26 -5.52 3.46
N GLY A 41 29.50 -5.36 2.99
CA GLY A 41 30.70 -5.62 3.79
C GLY A 41 30.93 -7.12 4.01
N ASP A 42 31.25 -7.50 5.25
CA ASP A 42 31.60 -8.89 5.63
C ASP A 42 30.40 -9.75 6.05
N ALA A 43 29.17 -9.25 5.94
CA ALA A 43 27.96 -9.96 6.34
C ALA A 43 26.92 -10.01 5.20
N PRO A 44 26.33 -11.18 4.90
CA PRO A 44 25.20 -11.27 3.99
C PRO A 44 23.99 -10.59 4.63
N ARG A 45 23.28 -9.80 3.82
CA ARG A 45 22.01 -9.20 4.19
C ARG A 45 20.92 -9.82 3.35
N ASN A 46 19.96 -10.46 4.02
CA ASN A 46 18.75 -10.95 3.39
C ASN A 46 18.04 -9.78 2.70
N GLN A 47 17.85 -9.93 1.40
CA GLN A 47 17.05 -9.05 0.57
C GLN A 47 15.83 -9.81 0.10
N GLY A 48 14.71 -9.09 0.10
CA GLY A 48 13.43 -9.60 -0.35
C GLY A 48 12.69 -8.47 -1.05
N THR A 49 11.96 -8.78 -2.12
CA THR A 49 10.94 -7.87 -2.64
C THR A 49 9.94 -7.56 -1.55
N LYS A 50 9.61 -6.27 -1.43
CA LYS A 50 8.52 -5.85 -0.58
C LYS A 50 7.24 -5.74 -1.42
N ALA A 51 6.10 -6.02 -0.80
CA ALA A 51 4.80 -5.97 -1.46
C ALA A 51 3.83 -5.14 -0.62
N VAL A 52 3.00 -4.35 -1.28
CA VAL A 52 1.81 -3.76 -0.65
C VAL A 52 0.79 -4.87 -0.38
N ASP A 53 -0.08 -4.67 0.60
CA ASP A 53 -1.08 -5.67 0.98
C ASP A 53 -2.13 -5.89 -0.12
N PHE A 54 -2.67 -4.81 -0.70
CA PHE A 54 -3.69 -4.88 -1.75
C PHE A 54 -3.31 -4.10 -3.01
N VAL A 55 -3.74 -4.64 -4.14
CA VAL A 55 -3.74 -3.94 -5.43
C VAL A 55 -5.17 -3.91 -5.95
N ALA A 56 -5.62 -2.74 -6.39
CA ALA A 56 -6.98 -2.57 -6.85
C ALA A 56 -7.08 -1.71 -8.10
N VAL A 57 -8.19 -1.87 -8.82
CA VAL A 57 -8.60 -1.00 -9.93
C VAL A 57 -10.02 -0.51 -9.68
N ARG A 58 -10.22 0.79 -9.88
CA ARG A 58 -11.55 1.42 -9.91
C ARG A 58 -11.55 2.54 -10.93
N GLU A 59 -12.56 2.56 -11.80
CA GLU A 59 -12.71 3.56 -12.86
C GLU A 59 -11.43 3.72 -13.73
N GLY A 60 -10.71 2.61 -13.95
CA GLY A 60 -9.45 2.57 -14.71
C GLY A 60 -8.21 3.08 -13.96
N ALA A 61 -8.36 3.64 -12.76
CA ALA A 61 -7.23 4.04 -11.92
C ALA A 61 -6.67 2.85 -11.14
N LEU A 62 -5.34 2.79 -11.01
CA LEU A 62 -4.62 1.77 -10.23
C LEU A 62 -4.46 2.27 -8.79
N PHE A 63 -4.70 1.40 -7.82
CA PHE A 63 -4.53 1.66 -6.39
C PHE A 63 -3.55 0.64 -5.79
N LEU A 64 -2.54 1.14 -5.10
CA LEU A 64 -1.55 0.36 -4.35
C LEU A 64 -1.75 0.66 -2.87
N ILE A 65 -2.24 -0.31 -2.10
CA ILE A 65 -2.77 -0.10 -0.75
C ILE A 65 -1.90 -0.87 0.25
N GLU A 66 -1.26 -0.14 1.15
CA GLU A 66 -0.52 -0.66 2.29
C GLU A 66 -1.29 -0.36 3.58
N VAL A 67 -1.48 -1.37 4.41
CA VAL A 67 -2.21 -1.33 5.68
C VAL A 67 -1.22 -1.43 6.83
N LYS A 68 -1.30 -0.49 7.76
CA LYS A 68 -0.52 -0.49 8.99
C LYS A 68 -1.42 -0.21 10.18
N ASN A 69 -1.51 -1.18 11.09
CA ASN A 69 -2.24 -0.99 12.34
C ASN A 69 -1.25 -0.82 13.50
N PHE A 70 -1.17 0.41 14.04
CA PHE A 70 -0.33 0.72 15.21
C PHE A 70 -1.10 0.64 16.54
N GLU A 71 -2.36 0.23 16.53
CA GLU A 71 -3.17 0.09 17.74
C GLU A 71 -2.60 -0.99 18.68
N GLY A 72 -2.41 -0.63 19.94
CA GLY A 72 -1.81 -1.44 21.00
C GLY A 72 -0.28 -1.39 21.06
N HIS A 73 0.39 -0.66 20.15
CA HIS A 73 1.84 -0.48 20.23
C HIS A 73 2.22 0.59 21.26
N GLU A 74 3.26 0.31 22.06
CA GLU A 74 3.86 1.31 22.94
C GLU A 74 4.29 2.56 22.15
N ARG A 75 4.09 3.74 22.74
CA ARG A 75 4.30 5.05 22.07
C ARG A 75 5.69 5.19 21.44
N GLY A 76 6.74 4.72 22.12
CA GLY A 76 8.12 4.80 21.62
C GLY A 76 8.32 3.97 20.35
N THR A 77 7.84 2.73 20.36
CA THR A 77 7.87 1.81 19.21
C THR A 77 7.06 2.36 18.04
N ARG A 78 5.84 2.88 18.30
CA ARG A 78 5.00 3.52 17.29
C ARG A 78 5.71 4.68 16.60
N LEU A 79 6.26 5.63 17.36
CA LEU A 79 6.97 6.78 16.81
C LEU A 79 8.19 6.38 15.97
N ARG A 80 8.90 5.31 16.36
CA ARG A 80 10.01 4.76 15.56
C ARG A 80 9.51 4.22 14.22
N LEU A 81 8.46 3.41 14.23
CA LEU A 81 7.89 2.81 13.02
C LEU A 81 7.31 3.88 12.09
N GLU A 82 6.65 4.91 12.63
CA GLU A 82 6.10 6.02 11.85
C GLU A 82 7.18 6.85 11.14
N ARG A 83 8.40 6.94 11.69
CA ARG A 83 9.53 7.66 11.06
C ARG A 83 10.04 6.97 9.79
N GLU A 84 9.86 5.66 9.69
CA GLU A 84 10.32 4.86 8.55
C GLU A 84 9.18 4.56 7.57
N LEU A 85 7.94 4.91 7.92
CA LEU A 85 6.74 4.55 7.18
C LEU A 85 6.77 5.00 5.72
N ASP A 86 7.25 6.22 5.45
CA ASP A 86 7.35 6.72 4.07
C ASP A 86 8.35 5.93 3.22
N LEU A 87 9.46 5.49 3.81
CA LEU A 87 10.44 4.64 3.14
C LEU A 87 9.90 3.22 2.94
N GLU A 88 9.22 2.66 3.94
CA GLU A 88 8.62 1.34 3.88
C GLU A 88 7.58 1.25 2.75
N ILE A 89 6.62 2.20 2.71
CA ILE A 89 5.61 2.30 1.66
C ILE A 89 6.28 2.51 0.30
N GLY A 90 7.26 3.41 0.22
CA GLY A 90 7.96 3.70 -1.04
C GLY A 90 8.65 2.46 -1.64
N LEU A 91 9.32 1.66 -0.80
CA LEU A 91 9.95 0.41 -1.22
C LEU A 91 8.90 -0.61 -1.67
N LYS A 92 7.83 -0.80 -0.90
CA LYS A 92 6.73 -1.71 -1.23
C LYS A 92 6.05 -1.35 -2.56
N VAL A 93 5.80 -0.06 -2.80
CA VAL A 93 5.20 0.42 -4.05
C VAL A 93 6.14 0.16 -5.23
N ARG A 94 7.41 0.53 -5.13
CA ARG A 94 8.39 0.34 -6.22
C ARG A 94 8.47 -1.13 -6.63
N ASP A 95 8.63 -2.02 -5.65
CA ASP A 95 8.78 -3.45 -5.90
C ASP A 95 7.47 -4.06 -6.41
N THR A 96 6.31 -3.62 -5.90
CA THR A 96 4.99 -4.02 -6.41
C THR A 96 4.79 -3.61 -7.86
N VAL A 97 5.15 -2.38 -8.25
CA VAL A 97 5.03 -1.93 -9.65
C VAL A 97 5.88 -2.79 -10.58
N ALA A 98 7.14 -3.07 -10.20
CA ALA A 98 8.01 -3.95 -10.98
C ALA A 98 7.39 -5.36 -11.14
N GLY A 99 6.84 -5.89 -10.05
CA GLY A 99 6.13 -7.17 -10.09
C GLY A 99 4.90 -7.12 -11.01
N LEU A 100 4.01 -6.15 -10.84
CA LEU A 100 2.81 -6.02 -11.68
C LEU A 100 3.14 -5.94 -13.18
N VAL A 101 4.16 -5.16 -13.57
CA VAL A 101 4.63 -5.10 -14.97
C VAL A 101 5.10 -6.47 -15.47
N GLY A 102 5.85 -7.22 -14.64
CA GLY A 102 6.21 -8.60 -14.93
C GLY A 102 4.99 -9.51 -15.11
N GLY A 103 3.97 -9.33 -14.28
CA GLY A 103 2.71 -10.08 -14.36
C GLY A 103 1.88 -9.80 -15.60
N VAL A 104 1.87 -8.56 -16.09
CA VAL A 104 1.27 -8.22 -17.39
C VAL A 104 2.02 -8.95 -18.50
N ARG A 105 3.35 -8.85 -18.51
CA ARG A 105 4.20 -9.49 -19.53
C ARG A 105 3.98 -11.00 -19.62
N SER A 106 3.72 -11.65 -18.49
CA SER A 106 3.51 -13.10 -18.44
C SER A 106 2.05 -13.53 -18.56
N GLY A 107 1.10 -12.61 -18.75
CA GLY A 107 -0.34 -12.91 -18.81
C GLY A 107 -0.93 -13.44 -17.50
N MET A 108 -0.31 -13.13 -16.35
CA MET A 108 -0.75 -13.63 -15.03
C MET A 108 -1.74 -12.71 -14.33
N LEU A 109 -1.87 -11.45 -14.76
CA LEU A 109 -2.83 -10.53 -14.15
C LEU A 109 -4.22 -10.69 -14.78
N PRO A 110 -5.30 -10.75 -13.97
CA PRO A 110 -6.66 -10.72 -14.50
C PRO A 110 -7.03 -9.30 -14.98
N GLU A 111 -8.01 -9.20 -15.87
CA GLU A 111 -8.66 -7.91 -16.16
C GLU A 111 -9.59 -7.48 -15.03
N PRO A 112 -9.79 -6.17 -14.79
CA PRO A 112 -9.21 -5.01 -15.50
C PRO A 112 -7.79 -4.62 -15.03
N LEU A 113 -7.17 -5.38 -14.12
CA LEU A 113 -5.86 -5.03 -13.55
C LEU A 113 -4.75 -5.08 -14.58
N ALA A 114 -4.74 -6.09 -15.45
CA ALA A 114 -3.77 -6.18 -16.54
C ALA A 114 -3.79 -4.90 -17.40
N SER A 115 -4.96 -4.44 -17.84
CA SER A 115 -5.10 -3.21 -18.62
C SER A 115 -4.63 -1.96 -17.88
N ALA A 116 -4.97 -1.82 -16.59
CA ALA A 116 -4.54 -0.67 -15.79
C ALA A 116 -3.01 -0.63 -15.60
N VAL A 117 -2.39 -1.79 -15.36
CA VAL A 117 -0.93 -1.91 -15.16
C VAL A 117 -0.17 -1.73 -16.47
N ALA A 118 -0.68 -2.24 -17.59
CA ALA A 118 -0.04 -2.08 -18.90
C ALA A 118 0.21 -0.60 -19.26
N ARG A 119 -0.61 0.30 -18.69
CA ARG A 119 -0.55 1.74 -18.89
C ARG A 119 0.27 2.48 -17.84
N VAL A 120 0.92 1.79 -16.89
CA VAL A 120 1.65 2.46 -15.78
C VAL A 120 2.80 3.36 -16.26
N ALA A 121 3.33 3.11 -17.46
CA ALA A 121 4.33 3.97 -18.09
C ALA A 121 3.73 5.21 -18.79
N ASP A 122 2.41 5.24 -19.01
CA ASP A 122 1.71 6.37 -19.62
C ASP A 122 1.47 7.45 -18.57
N ASP A 123 1.86 8.70 -18.86
CA ASP A 123 1.67 9.84 -17.93
C ASP A 123 0.17 10.13 -17.63
N GLY A 124 -0.74 9.61 -18.46
CA GLY A 124 -2.18 9.71 -18.26
C GLY A 124 -2.76 8.65 -17.31
N GLN A 125 -2.01 7.60 -16.98
CA GLN A 125 -2.49 6.55 -16.08
C GLN A 125 -2.51 7.05 -14.64
N LYS A 126 -3.69 7.03 -14.03
CA LYS A 126 -3.86 7.45 -12.64
C LYS A 126 -3.40 6.34 -11.71
N VAL A 127 -2.35 6.62 -10.93
CA VAL A 127 -1.87 5.73 -9.86
C VAL A 127 -2.12 6.38 -8.51
N HIS A 128 -2.78 5.65 -7.63
CA HIS A 128 -3.02 6.03 -6.25
C HIS A 128 -2.19 5.16 -5.33
N VAL A 129 -1.48 5.79 -4.39
CA VAL A 129 -0.76 5.11 -3.31
C VAL A 129 -1.49 5.41 -2.02
N VAL A 130 -1.99 4.37 -1.37
CA VAL A 130 -2.83 4.49 -0.18
C VAL A 130 -2.08 3.89 0.99
N GLY A 131 -1.80 4.69 2.01
CA GLY A 131 -1.40 4.21 3.32
C GLY A 131 -2.63 4.20 4.24
N TRP A 132 -3.15 3.02 4.58
CA TRP A 132 -4.20 2.88 5.58
C TRP A 132 -3.58 2.72 6.97
N ILE A 133 -3.60 3.76 7.79
CA ILE A 133 -2.86 3.83 9.05
C ILE A 133 -3.81 3.98 10.25
N GLU A 134 -3.94 2.93 11.05
CA GLU A 134 -4.73 2.96 12.30
C GLU A 134 -3.84 3.28 13.52
N ARG A 135 -4.37 4.08 14.46
CA ARG A 135 -3.68 4.57 15.66
C ARG A 135 -4.68 4.63 16.83
N ASP A 136 -4.21 4.37 18.06
CA ASP A 136 -5.06 4.46 19.26
C ASP A 136 -5.40 5.90 19.67
N ASP A 137 -4.48 6.84 19.41
CA ASP A 137 -4.63 8.22 19.85
C ASP A 137 -4.95 9.12 18.64
N PRO A 138 -5.84 10.13 18.79
CA PRO A 138 -5.81 11.25 17.88
C PRO A 138 -4.38 11.83 17.94
N PRO A 139 -3.68 11.96 16.80
CA PRO A 139 -2.33 12.52 16.75
C PRO A 139 -2.13 13.73 17.68
N PRO A 140 -1.00 13.78 18.40
CA PRO A 140 -0.79 14.71 19.49
C PRO A 140 -0.88 16.15 18.96
N SER A 141 -1.85 16.89 19.46
CA SER A 141 -2.20 18.27 19.09
C SER A 141 -2.78 18.45 17.69
N LYS A 142 -3.70 19.42 17.59
CA LYS A 142 -4.38 19.96 16.40
C LYS A 142 -3.43 20.52 15.30
N ARG A 143 -2.21 20.00 15.17
CA ARG A 143 -1.09 20.61 14.43
C ARG A 143 -0.65 19.81 13.21
N TRP A 144 -1.26 18.65 12.95
CA TRP A 144 -1.42 18.13 11.60
C TRP A 144 -2.83 18.61 11.17
N MET A 145 -2.95 19.88 10.82
CA MET A 145 -2.94 20.30 9.43
C MET A 145 -4.23 19.93 8.68
N THR A 146 -4.77 20.96 8.02
CA THR A 146 -5.80 20.93 7.00
C THR A 146 -5.63 19.72 6.06
N ILE A 147 -6.73 19.25 5.46
CA ILE A 147 -6.71 18.24 4.38
C ILE A 147 -5.59 18.60 3.38
N GLY A 148 -4.48 17.85 3.36
CA GLY A 148 -3.39 18.02 2.40
C GLY A 148 -1.97 18.22 2.94
N ASP A 149 -1.77 18.27 4.26
CA ASP A 149 -0.51 18.74 4.86
C ASP A 149 0.11 17.71 5.84
N ASP A 150 0.03 16.40 5.56
CA ASP A 150 0.76 15.39 6.35
C ASP A 150 2.21 15.28 5.84
N PRO A 151 3.23 15.57 6.67
CA PRO A 151 4.62 15.48 6.23
C PRO A 151 5.03 14.06 5.80
N VAL A 152 4.31 13.00 6.21
CA VAL A 152 4.51 11.64 5.71
C VAL A 152 4.01 11.52 4.26
N GLU A 153 2.85 12.10 3.94
CA GLU A 153 2.27 12.08 2.60
C GLU A 153 3.24 12.71 1.58
N ASP A 154 3.81 13.87 1.93
CA ASP A 154 4.76 14.57 1.07
C ASP A 154 6.09 13.83 0.93
N ARG A 155 6.58 13.16 1.98
CA ARG A 155 7.75 12.30 1.87
C ARG A 155 7.50 11.09 0.98
N ILE A 156 6.31 10.48 1.03
CA ILE A 156 5.92 9.41 0.11
C ILE A 156 5.89 9.93 -1.33
N LYS A 157 5.24 11.09 -1.58
CA LYS A 157 5.22 11.74 -2.91
C LYS A 157 6.64 12.00 -3.42
N GLN A 158 7.52 12.51 -2.56
CA GLN A 158 8.91 12.79 -2.92
C GLN A 158 9.66 11.51 -3.31
N ARG A 159 9.53 10.44 -2.53
CA ARG A 159 10.17 9.15 -2.80
C ARG A 159 9.64 8.48 -4.07
N LEU A 160 8.36 8.68 -4.37
CA LEU A 160 7.66 8.10 -5.52
C LEU A 160 7.47 9.10 -6.66
N ARG A 161 8.24 10.20 -6.70
CA ARG A 161 8.11 11.25 -7.72
C ARG A 161 8.22 10.71 -9.16
N TRP A 162 8.97 9.63 -9.35
CA TRP A 162 9.12 8.94 -10.62
C TRP A 162 7.81 8.30 -11.13
N LEU A 163 6.88 7.95 -10.23
CA LEU A 163 5.57 7.36 -10.54
C LEU A 163 4.44 8.41 -10.59
N LYS A 164 4.71 9.64 -10.13
CA LYS A 164 3.73 10.74 -10.00
C LYS A 164 2.38 10.32 -9.38
N PRO A 165 2.37 9.57 -8.25
CA PRO A 165 1.13 9.06 -7.71
C PRO A 165 0.31 10.15 -7.00
N LYS A 166 -1.01 9.95 -6.93
CA LYS A 166 -1.83 10.59 -5.89
C LYS A 166 -1.67 9.78 -4.60
N VAL A 167 -1.12 10.40 -3.56
CA VAL A 167 -0.95 9.73 -2.26
C VAL A 167 -2.16 10.05 -1.37
N LEU A 168 -2.67 9.03 -0.68
CA LEU A 168 -3.76 9.14 0.29
C LEU A 168 -3.32 8.48 1.59
N LEU A 169 -3.34 9.22 2.70
CA LEU A 169 -3.24 8.66 4.04
C LEU A 169 -4.64 8.57 4.64
N CYS A 170 -5.10 7.33 4.83
CA CYS A 170 -6.45 6.99 5.24
C CYS A 170 -6.43 6.35 6.63
N SER A 171 -7.56 6.45 7.32
CA SER A 171 -7.89 5.66 8.51
C SER A 171 -9.41 5.54 8.61
N ARG A 172 -9.92 4.78 9.58
CA ARG A 172 -11.38 4.76 9.83
C ARG A 172 -11.94 6.14 10.21
N GLU A 173 -11.16 6.99 10.89
CA GLU A 173 -11.57 8.36 11.23
C GLU A 173 -11.43 9.35 10.06
N ARG A 174 -10.57 9.02 9.09
CA ARG A 174 -10.35 9.79 7.87
C ARG A 174 -10.47 8.87 6.65
N PRO A 175 -11.69 8.43 6.29
CA PRO A 175 -11.87 7.59 5.12
C PRO A 175 -11.53 8.38 3.86
N GLY A 176 -10.55 7.89 3.08
CA GLY A 176 -10.12 8.49 1.82
C GLY A 176 -10.46 7.66 0.58
N LEU A 177 -11.02 6.47 0.77
CA LEU A 177 -11.48 5.59 -0.30
C LEU A 177 -13.00 5.63 -0.37
N VAL A 178 -13.53 5.95 -1.55
CA VAL A 178 -14.97 5.94 -1.81
C VAL A 178 -15.44 4.50 -1.99
N ASP A 179 -16.62 4.16 -1.46
CA ASP A 179 -17.22 2.83 -1.60
C ASP A 179 -16.33 1.72 -1.00
N VAL A 180 -15.66 2.05 0.11
CA VAL A 180 -14.88 1.13 0.93
C VAL A 180 -15.23 1.39 2.40
N ASP A 181 -15.80 0.39 3.07
CA ASP A 181 -16.01 0.43 4.52
C ASP A 181 -14.90 -0.37 5.23
N VAL A 182 -14.52 0.06 6.43
CA VAL A 182 -13.47 -0.60 7.21
C VAL A 182 -13.86 -0.73 8.66
N THR A 183 -13.93 -1.98 9.13
CA THR A 183 -14.31 -2.31 10.51
C THR A 183 -13.18 -3.01 11.26
N ARG A 184 -13.21 -2.96 12.59
CA ARG A 184 -12.28 -3.74 13.43
C ARG A 184 -12.81 -5.17 13.57
N LEU A 185 -11.90 -6.12 13.49
CA LEU A 185 -12.17 -7.50 13.88
C LEU A 185 -11.99 -7.64 15.40
N ALA A 186 -12.79 -8.52 16.02
CA ALA A 186 -12.66 -8.84 17.44
C ALA A 186 -11.28 -9.45 17.73
N ARG A 187 -10.80 -9.30 18.98
CA ARG A 187 -9.63 -10.06 19.45
C ARG A 187 -10.12 -11.49 19.75
N ASP A 188 -9.52 -12.47 19.09
CA ASP A 188 -9.59 -13.87 19.51
C ASP A 188 -8.87 -14.07 20.85
#